data_AF-A0A9Q1FUV2-F1
#
_entry.id   AF-A0A9Q1FUV2-F1
#
_cell.length_a   1.000
_cell.length_b   1.000
_cell.length_c   1.000
_cell.angle_alpha   90.00
_cell.angle_beta   90.00
_cell.angle_gamma   90.00
#
_symmetry.space_group_name_H-M   'P 1'
#
loop_
_entity.id
_entity.type
_entity.pdbx_description
1 polymer ?
#
loop_
_entity_poly.entity_id
_entity_poly.type
_entity_poly.pdbx_seq_one_letter_code
_entity_poly.pdbx_strand_id
1 'polypeptide(L)'
;MNTVQRPIRPCRSLCEDVRDGCLPVMSAFGFPWPDMFNCSQFPSDPELCIPATGTISSKESGGHGNKSDLEGTICDACGHANEGEKEIRFNYCKSNFAVKFRVSESSVEGSDRRIVAQVRTQMMLKGRERVEGEALVKSALWLPDGGSCTCEELDDPSSGSFVALGNFEGRRLVLSRLMKWTRTERELRKFIRSLQRLKC
;
A
#
# COMPACT_ATOMS: atom_id res chain seq x y z
N MET A 1 37.87 -25.72 -11.17
CA MET A 1 37.68 -25.41 -9.73
C MET A 1 36.27 -24.86 -9.58
N ASN A 2 35.35 -25.66 -9.06
CA ASN A 2 33.93 -25.28 -8.95
C ASN A 2 33.76 -24.34 -7.75
N THR A 3 33.57 -23.05 -7.99
CA THR A 3 33.19 -22.08 -6.96
C THR A 3 31.71 -22.24 -6.65
N VAL A 4 31.37 -23.12 -5.69
CA VAL A 4 30.01 -23.16 -5.12
C VAL A 4 29.82 -21.85 -4.37
N GLN A 5 29.19 -20.86 -5.01
CA GLN A 5 28.71 -19.66 -4.33
C GLN A 5 27.66 -20.10 -3.32
N ARG A 6 28.02 -20.09 -2.03
CA ARG A 6 27.07 -20.39 -0.95
C ARG A 6 26.01 -19.28 -0.92
N PRO A 7 24.71 -19.60 -0.91
CA PRO A 7 23.66 -18.59 -0.84
C PRO A 7 23.74 -17.82 0.47
N ILE A 8 23.65 -16.49 0.39
CA ILE A 8 23.62 -15.61 1.56
C ILE A 8 22.28 -15.83 2.28
N ARG A 9 22.34 -16.01 3.60
CA ARG A 9 21.17 -16.30 4.45
C ARG A 9 20.55 -14.98 4.96
N PRO A 10 19.24 -14.96 5.28
CA PRO A 10 18.62 -13.87 6.03
C PRO A 10 19.31 -13.64 7.37
N CYS A 11 19.37 -12.39 7.84
CA CYS A 11 19.78 -12.09 9.21
C CYS A 11 18.72 -12.57 10.20
N ARG A 12 19.14 -12.88 11.44
CA ARG A 12 18.24 -13.28 12.53
C ARG A 12 17.14 -12.25 12.79
N SER A 13 17.47 -10.96 12.77
CA SER A 13 16.51 -9.86 12.94
C SER A 13 15.38 -9.94 11.91
N LEU A 14 15.73 -10.09 10.63
CA LEU A 14 14.75 -10.23 9.55
C LEU A 14 13.84 -11.47 9.75
N CYS A 15 14.40 -12.58 10.24
CA CYS A 15 13.58 -13.75 10.55
C CYS A 15 12.57 -13.48 11.67
N GLU A 16 13.00 -12.80 12.73
CA GLU A 16 12.16 -12.49 13.89
C GLU A 16 11.03 -11.54 13.50
N ASP A 17 11.33 -10.51 12.71
CA ASP A 17 10.33 -9.57 12.17
C ASP A 17 9.25 -10.29 11.36
N VAL A 18 9.67 -11.20 10.45
CA VAL A 18 8.74 -11.99 9.64
C VAL A 18 7.94 -12.98 10.49
N ARG A 19 8.58 -13.61 11.48
CA ARG A 19 7.90 -14.52 12.41
C ARG A 19 6.79 -13.78 13.13
N ASP A 20 7.08 -12.62 13.70
CA ASP A 20 6.14 -11.91 14.54
C ASP A 20 4.95 -11.37 13.73
N GLY A 21 5.17 -10.99 12.46
CA GLY A 21 4.10 -10.60 11.54
C GLY A 21 3.26 -11.78 10.99
N CYS A 22 3.88 -12.93 10.69
CA CYS A 22 3.21 -14.04 10.03
C CYS A 22 2.66 -15.11 10.99
N LEU A 23 3.29 -15.32 12.15
CA LEU A 23 2.90 -16.36 13.10
C LEU A 23 1.44 -16.25 13.58
N PRO A 24 0.88 -15.06 13.88
CA PRO A 24 -0.53 -14.95 14.27
C PRO A 24 -1.47 -15.50 13.18
N VAL A 25 -1.20 -15.14 11.92
CA VAL A 25 -1.97 -15.62 10.77
C VAL A 25 -1.79 -17.13 10.59
N MET A 26 -0.56 -17.64 10.59
CA MET A 26 -0.28 -19.06 10.43
C MET A 26 -0.97 -19.90 11.53
N SER A 27 -0.88 -19.44 12.78
CA SER A 27 -1.48 -20.10 13.93
C SER A 27 -3.01 -20.14 13.86
N ALA A 28 -3.65 -19.09 13.33
CA ALA A 28 -5.10 -19.05 13.13
C ALA A 28 -5.59 -20.12 12.13
N PHE A 29 -4.72 -20.54 11.21
CA PHE A 29 -4.99 -21.63 10.26
C PHE A 29 -4.38 -22.98 10.69
N GLY A 30 -3.90 -23.10 11.94
CA GLY A 30 -3.36 -24.36 12.47
C GLY A 30 -1.95 -24.70 12.01
N PHE A 31 -1.22 -23.75 11.42
CA PHE A 31 0.18 -23.92 11.02
C PHE A 31 1.11 -23.31 12.07
N PRO A 32 1.83 -24.10 12.86
CA PRO A 32 2.83 -23.56 13.78
C PRO A 32 4.04 -23.00 13.02
N TRP A 33 4.87 -22.21 13.70
CA TRP A 33 6.14 -21.75 13.14
C TRP A 33 7.03 -22.96 12.83
N PRO A 34 7.40 -23.20 11.55
CA PRO A 34 8.19 -24.37 11.17
C PRO A 34 9.60 -24.31 11.73
N ASP A 35 10.16 -25.47 12.12
CA ASP A 35 11.54 -25.57 12.60
C ASP A 35 12.54 -25.04 11.58
N MET A 36 12.30 -25.23 10.28
CA MET A 36 13.15 -24.71 9.20
C MET A 36 13.26 -23.18 9.17
N PHE A 37 12.35 -22.46 9.82
CA PHE A 37 12.40 -21.02 9.99
C PHE A 37 12.74 -20.61 11.44
N ASN A 38 13.23 -21.52 12.27
CA ASN A 38 13.70 -21.16 13.60
C ASN A 38 14.81 -20.11 13.50
N CYS A 39 14.55 -18.91 14.06
CA CYS A 39 15.43 -17.76 13.88
C CYS A 39 16.84 -17.95 14.47
N SER A 40 16.99 -18.89 15.40
CA SER A 40 18.28 -19.29 15.95
C SER A 40 19.24 -19.87 14.88
N GLN A 41 18.70 -20.39 13.77
CA GLN A 41 19.47 -20.94 12.67
C GLN A 41 20.05 -19.87 11.73
N PHE A 42 19.61 -18.62 11.87
CA PHE A 42 20.09 -17.51 11.06
C PHE A 42 21.23 -16.75 11.78
N PRO A 43 22.20 -16.24 10.99
CA PRO A 43 23.31 -15.47 11.51
C PRO A 43 22.85 -14.20 12.23
N SER A 44 23.60 -13.82 13.26
CA SER A 44 23.57 -12.49 13.86
C SER A 44 24.92 -11.81 13.58
N ASP A 45 24.99 -10.48 13.63
CA ASP A 45 26.24 -9.72 13.45
C ASP A 45 27.42 -10.41 14.19
N PRO A 46 28.59 -10.67 13.56
CA PRO A 46 29.12 -10.01 12.35
C PRO A 46 29.14 -10.86 11.06
N GLU A 47 28.38 -11.96 10.95
CA GLU A 47 28.34 -12.76 9.71
C GLU A 47 27.55 -12.08 8.59
N LEU A 48 28.03 -12.15 7.34
CA LEU A 48 27.36 -11.56 6.17
C LEU A 48 25.98 -12.19 5.96
N CYS A 49 24.92 -11.38 6.10
CA CYS A 49 23.53 -11.79 5.94
C CYS A 49 22.69 -10.71 5.27
N ILE A 50 21.49 -11.07 4.82
CA ILE A 50 20.52 -10.15 4.21
C ILE A 50 19.68 -9.50 5.33
N PRO A 51 19.83 -8.18 5.60
CA PRO A 51 19.07 -7.49 6.64
C PRO A 51 17.66 -7.16 6.14
N ALA A 52 16.80 -6.72 7.06
CA ALA A 52 15.55 -6.07 6.68
C ALA A 52 15.87 -4.78 5.91
N THR A 53 15.22 -4.58 4.76
CA THR A 53 15.28 -3.32 4.02
C THR A 53 14.72 -2.20 4.90
N GLY A 54 15.62 -1.44 5.54
CA GLY A 54 15.30 -0.41 6.53
C GLY A 54 16.33 -0.28 7.67
N THR A 55 17.22 -1.26 7.86
CA THR A 55 18.23 -1.23 8.94
C THR A 55 19.64 -1.43 8.40
N ILE A 56 20.28 -0.33 7.97
CA ILE A 56 21.74 -0.30 7.84
C ILE A 56 22.29 0.00 9.24
N SER A 57 22.98 -0.98 9.80
CA SER A 57 23.53 -1.01 11.17
C SER A 57 24.48 0.17 11.44
N SER A 58 24.12 1.01 12.42
CA SER A 58 25.09 1.58 13.36
C SER A 58 24.50 1.47 14.77
N LYS A 59 25.28 0.86 15.66
CA LYS A 59 24.92 0.49 17.05
C LYS A 59 24.89 1.72 17.97
N GLU A 60 23.90 1.80 18.86
CA GLU A 60 24.11 1.90 20.32
C GLU A 60 22.79 1.77 21.12
N SER A 61 22.95 1.33 22.37
CA SER A 61 21.96 0.76 23.29
C SER A 61 20.90 1.71 23.88
N GLY A 62 19.71 1.16 24.15
CA GLY A 62 18.98 1.41 25.40
C GLY A 62 17.71 2.26 25.32
N GLY A 63 16.57 1.60 25.54
CA GLY A 63 15.42 2.21 26.25
C GLY A 63 14.28 2.75 25.39
N HIS A 64 13.08 2.22 25.68
CA HIS A 64 11.75 2.80 25.52
C HIS A 64 11.68 4.27 25.06
N GLY A 65 11.07 4.49 23.90
CA GLY A 65 10.58 5.81 23.51
C GLY A 65 10.50 5.99 22.00
N ASN A 66 9.27 6.05 21.49
CA ASN A 66 8.97 6.64 20.19
C ASN A 66 9.58 8.05 20.11
N LYS A 67 10.64 8.22 19.32
CA LYS A 67 11.07 9.49 18.71
C LYS A 67 11.69 9.11 17.37
N SER A 68 10.96 9.25 16.26
CA SER A 68 10.92 10.48 15.46
C SER A 68 12.32 10.90 15.00
N ASP A 69 12.71 10.39 13.84
CA ASP A 69 13.41 11.21 12.84
C ASP A 69 12.91 10.78 11.45
N LEU A 70 12.51 11.80 10.70
CA LEU A 70 11.71 11.76 9.47
C LEU A 70 12.40 10.96 8.34
N GLU A 71 11.87 9.78 8.05
CA GLU A 71 11.70 9.34 6.65
C GLU A 71 10.40 8.56 6.60
N GLY A 72 9.36 9.20 6.04
CA GLY A 72 7.97 8.81 6.26
C GLY A 72 7.66 7.37 5.86
N THR A 73 6.92 6.67 6.72
CA THR A 73 6.33 5.38 6.36
C THR A 73 5.35 5.59 5.20
N ILE A 74 5.46 4.82 4.13
CA ILE A 74 4.55 4.91 2.99
C ILE A 74 3.17 4.39 3.42
N CYS A 75 2.09 5.08 3.05
CA CYS A 75 0.75 4.64 3.37
C CYS A 75 0.43 3.28 2.71
N ASP A 76 -0.18 2.35 3.44
CA ASP A 76 -0.57 1.02 2.91
C ASP A 76 -1.46 1.10 1.66
N ALA A 77 -2.26 2.17 1.55
CA ALA A 77 -3.09 2.39 0.38
C ALA A 77 -2.29 2.83 -0.85
N CYS A 78 -1.08 3.37 -0.69
CA CYS A 78 -0.30 3.90 -1.80
C CYS A 78 0.43 2.77 -2.52
N GLY A 79 0.19 2.69 -3.83
CA GLY A 79 0.69 1.63 -4.67
C GLY A 79 2.12 1.81 -5.09
N HIS A 80 3.00 0.84 -4.82
CA HIS A 80 4.24 0.74 -5.57
C HIS A 80 3.91 0.62 -7.06
N ALA A 81 4.55 1.43 -7.90
CA ALA A 81 4.20 1.73 -9.30
C ALA A 81 4.06 0.55 -10.29
N ASN A 82 4.11 -0.71 -9.84
CA ASN A 82 4.16 -1.91 -10.68
C ASN A 82 3.19 -3.02 -10.23
N GLU A 83 1.97 -2.68 -9.80
CA GLU A 83 0.94 -3.69 -9.55
C GLU A 83 0.52 -4.39 -10.85
N GLY A 84 0.66 -5.72 -10.88
CA GLY A 84 0.22 -6.53 -12.02
C GLY A 84 -1.31 -6.56 -12.16
N GLU A 85 -1.82 -6.85 -13.36
CA GLU A 85 -3.26 -6.91 -13.66
C GLU A 85 -4.07 -7.79 -12.69
N LYS A 86 -3.48 -8.91 -12.22
CA LYS A 86 -4.12 -9.80 -11.25
C LYS A 86 -4.35 -9.13 -9.90
N GLU A 87 -3.38 -8.34 -9.44
CA GLU A 87 -3.44 -7.62 -8.17
C GLU A 87 -4.47 -6.49 -8.26
N ILE A 88 -4.44 -5.72 -9.34
CA ILE A 88 -5.43 -4.67 -9.59
C ILE A 88 -6.84 -5.27 -9.69
N ARG A 89 -7.00 -6.44 -10.33
CA ARG A 89 -8.29 -7.16 -10.38
C ARG A 89 -8.76 -7.51 -8.97
N PHE A 90 -7.87 -8.08 -8.17
CA PHE A 90 -8.17 -8.56 -6.84
C PHE A 90 -8.60 -7.40 -5.93
N ASN A 91 -7.84 -6.31 -5.92
CA ASN A 91 -8.16 -5.10 -5.16
C ASN A 91 -9.44 -4.42 -5.64
N TYR A 92 -9.67 -4.39 -6.96
CA TYR A 92 -10.94 -3.91 -7.53
C TYR A 92 -12.13 -4.75 -7.05
N CYS A 93 -11.99 -6.08 -7.02
CA CYS A 93 -13.06 -6.96 -6.59
C CYS A 93 -13.37 -6.87 -5.10
N LYS A 94 -12.38 -6.57 -4.26
CA LYS A 94 -12.56 -6.30 -2.83
C LYS A 94 -13.14 -4.92 -2.52
N SER A 95 -13.08 -3.99 -3.46
CA SER A 95 -13.51 -2.60 -3.26
C SER A 95 -14.94 -2.36 -3.70
N ASN A 96 -15.64 -1.43 -3.04
CA ASN A 96 -16.99 -1.00 -3.43
C ASN A 96 -16.98 0.01 -4.58
N PHE A 97 -15.92 0.81 -4.72
CA PHE A 97 -15.82 1.79 -5.81
C PHE A 97 -14.42 1.87 -6.41
N ALA A 98 -14.36 2.35 -7.64
CA ALA A 98 -13.15 2.84 -8.28
C ALA A 98 -13.39 4.27 -8.77
N VAL A 99 -12.44 5.18 -8.59
CA VAL A 99 -12.59 6.57 -9.06
C VAL A 99 -11.34 7.03 -9.75
N LYS A 100 -11.51 7.57 -10.95
CA LYS A 100 -10.42 8.25 -11.66
C LYS A 100 -10.54 9.76 -11.46
N PHE A 101 -9.65 10.33 -10.66
CA PHE A 101 -9.72 11.73 -10.25
C PHE A 101 -8.43 12.49 -10.51
N ARG A 102 -8.48 13.81 -10.32
CA ARG A 102 -7.30 14.66 -10.16
C ARG A 102 -7.40 15.32 -8.80
N VAL A 103 -6.28 15.40 -8.09
CA VAL A 103 -6.23 16.09 -6.81
C VAL A 103 -6.43 17.59 -7.06
N SER A 104 -7.35 18.21 -6.32
CA SER A 104 -7.44 19.68 -6.25
C SER A 104 -6.73 20.22 -5.02
N GLU A 105 -6.90 19.54 -3.89
CA GLU A 105 -6.36 19.91 -2.59
C GLU A 105 -6.22 18.64 -1.73
N SER A 106 -5.20 18.60 -0.87
CA SER A 106 -5.10 17.59 0.18
C SER A 106 -4.76 18.25 1.51
N SER A 107 -5.44 17.87 2.57
CA SER A 107 -5.20 18.35 3.94
C SER A 107 -5.21 17.15 4.90
N VAL A 108 -4.53 17.29 6.04
CA VAL A 108 -4.63 16.32 7.13
C VAL A 108 -5.72 16.80 8.09
N GLU A 109 -6.68 15.94 8.40
CA GLU A 109 -7.78 16.19 9.32
C GLU A 109 -7.81 15.09 10.39
N GLY A 110 -7.30 15.41 11.58
CA GLY A 110 -7.07 14.41 12.62
C GLY A 110 -5.91 13.48 12.24
N SER A 111 -6.15 12.18 12.26
CA SER A 111 -5.21 11.15 11.78
C SER A 111 -5.25 10.96 10.26
N ASP A 112 -6.36 11.34 9.62
CA ASP A 112 -6.64 10.97 8.24
C ASP A 112 -6.21 12.07 7.27
N ARG A 113 -5.82 11.70 6.05
CA ARG A 113 -5.59 12.66 4.97
C ARG A 113 -6.84 12.76 4.11
N ARG A 114 -7.41 13.96 4.09
CA ARG A 114 -8.55 14.34 3.27
C ARG A 114 -8.07 14.82 1.91
N ILE A 115 -8.64 14.26 0.85
CA ILE A 115 -8.28 14.53 -0.54
C ILE A 115 -9.53 15.03 -1.27
N VAL A 116 -9.45 16.24 -1.80
CA VAL A 116 -10.51 16.83 -2.61
C VAL A 116 -10.20 16.59 -4.09
N ALA A 117 -11.19 16.07 -4.81
CA ALA A 117 -11.08 15.80 -6.23
C ALA A 117 -11.53 17.01 -7.07
N GLN A 118 -10.89 17.23 -8.23
CA GLN A 118 -11.36 18.21 -9.21
C GLN A 118 -12.73 17.82 -9.79
N VAL A 119 -13.52 18.84 -10.15
CA VAL A 119 -14.91 18.74 -10.66
C VAL A 119 -15.08 17.86 -11.91
N ARG A 120 -14.00 17.62 -12.67
CA ARG A 120 -14.01 16.82 -13.91
C ARG A 120 -13.65 15.35 -13.70
N THR A 121 -13.76 14.85 -12.47
CA THR A 121 -13.39 13.48 -12.08
C THR A 121 -14.39 12.46 -12.64
N GLN A 122 -13.89 11.37 -13.23
CA GLN A 122 -14.72 10.28 -13.76
C GLN A 122 -14.76 9.14 -12.73
N MET A 123 -15.83 9.08 -11.95
CA MET A 123 -16.07 7.99 -11.01
C MET A 123 -16.57 6.73 -11.74
N MET A 124 -16.05 5.57 -11.36
CA MET A 124 -16.44 4.25 -11.87
C MET A 124 -17.00 3.41 -10.71
N LEU A 125 -18.28 3.59 -10.41
CA LEU A 125 -18.94 2.87 -9.33
C LEU A 125 -19.21 1.41 -9.70
N LYS A 126 -18.94 0.48 -8.77
CA LYS A 126 -19.33 -0.93 -8.92
C LYS A 126 -20.75 -1.08 -8.40
N GLY A 127 -21.67 -1.51 -9.27
CA GLY A 127 -22.91 -2.16 -8.85
C GLY A 127 -24.15 -1.30 -8.57
N ARG A 128 -24.15 0.03 -8.68
CA ARG A 128 -25.42 0.80 -8.68
C ARG A 128 -25.28 2.13 -9.42
N GLU A 129 -26.42 2.56 -9.97
CA GLU A 129 -26.78 3.86 -10.55
C GLU A 129 -25.69 4.94 -10.57
N ARG A 130 -25.46 5.52 -11.75
CA ARG A 130 -24.74 6.81 -11.90
C ARG A 130 -25.29 7.77 -10.85
N VAL A 131 -24.62 7.90 -9.71
CA VAL A 131 -24.87 9.03 -8.81
C VAL A 131 -24.51 10.25 -9.64
N GLU A 132 -25.46 11.18 -9.79
CA GLU A 132 -25.24 12.41 -10.54
C GLU A 132 -23.90 13.01 -10.12
N GLY A 133 -23.05 13.21 -11.12
CA GLY A 133 -21.64 13.55 -10.93
C GLY A 133 -21.42 14.76 -10.02
N GLU A 134 -22.42 15.61 -9.82
CA GLU A 134 -22.34 16.83 -9.01
C GLU A 134 -22.30 16.58 -7.50
N ALA A 135 -22.97 15.54 -6.97
CA ALA A 135 -23.03 15.28 -5.54
C ALA A 135 -21.73 14.64 -5.01
N LEU A 136 -21.11 13.77 -5.81
CA LEU A 136 -19.85 13.11 -5.42
C LEU A 136 -18.60 13.93 -5.77
N VAL A 137 -18.69 14.83 -6.74
CA VAL A 137 -17.60 15.77 -7.09
C VAL A 137 -17.18 16.67 -5.92
N LYS A 138 -18.08 16.94 -4.97
CA LYS A 138 -17.77 17.69 -3.74
C LYS A 138 -17.39 16.80 -2.56
N SER A 139 -17.51 15.48 -2.70
CA SER A 139 -17.24 14.53 -1.62
C SER A 139 -15.74 14.25 -1.54
N ALA A 140 -15.16 14.46 -0.35
CA ALA A 140 -13.75 14.19 -0.13
C ALA A 140 -13.49 12.68 -0.05
N LEU A 141 -12.35 12.27 -0.59
CA LEU A 141 -11.76 10.96 -0.40
C LEU A 141 -10.91 10.99 0.87
N TRP A 142 -10.91 9.92 1.64
CA TRP A 142 -10.25 9.84 2.93
C TRP A 142 -9.21 8.73 2.90
N LEU A 143 -7.99 9.06 3.25
CA LEU A 143 -6.91 8.11 3.46
C LEU A 143 -6.72 7.94 4.98
N PRO A 144 -7.12 6.79 5.54
CA PRO A 144 -6.94 6.52 6.97
C PRO A 144 -5.47 6.61 7.36
N ASP A 145 -5.21 7.20 8.52
CA ASP A 145 -3.85 7.37 9.07
C ASP A 145 -2.89 8.13 8.12
N GLY A 146 -3.44 8.83 7.11
CA GLY A 146 -2.71 9.59 6.11
C GLY A 146 -1.93 10.80 6.64
N GLY A 147 -2.13 11.18 7.90
CA GLY A 147 -1.30 12.17 8.62
C GLY A 147 -0.04 11.58 9.24
N SER A 148 0.02 10.25 9.39
CA SER A 148 1.14 9.51 9.98
C SER A 148 2.00 8.80 8.92
N CYS A 149 1.61 8.86 7.65
CA CYS A 149 2.31 8.23 6.53
C CYS A 149 2.47 9.21 5.35
N THR A 150 3.47 8.96 4.51
CA THR A 150 3.72 9.70 3.28
C THR A 150 3.12 8.96 2.09
N CYS A 151 2.71 9.71 1.08
CA CYS A 151 2.24 9.16 -0.18
C CYS A 151 2.75 10.07 -1.26
N GLU A 152 3.91 9.73 -1.81
CA GLU A 152 4.66 10.55 -2.76
C GLU A 152 3.79 10.92 -3.98
N GLU A 153 2.85 10.04 -4.34
CA GLU A 153 1.82 10.28 -5.35
C GLU A 153 0.96 11.52 -5.08
N LEU A 154 0.65 11.81 -3.82
CA LEU A 154 -0.21 12.93 -3.39
C LEU A 154 0.58 14.20 -3.03
N ASP A 155 1.89 14.08 -2.82
CA ASP A 155 2.74 15.18 -2.37
C ASP A 155 3.16 16.12 -3.52
N ASP A 156 3.02 15.67 -4.77
CA ASP A 156 3.12 16.52 -5.97
C ASP A 156 1.71 16.81 -6.55
N PRO A 157 1.15 18.01 -6.39
CA PRO A 157 -0.18 18.35 -6.92
C PRO A 157 -0.25 18.46 -8.46
N SER A 158 0.89 18.40 -9.17
CA SER A 158 0.95 18.41 -10.65
C SER A 158 0.91 17.02 -11.29
N SER A 159 0.95 15.99 -10.46
CA SER A 159 1.13 14.55 -10.74
C SER A 159 0.11 13.86 -11.69
N GLY A 160 -0.83 14.59 -12.29
CA GLY A 160 -1.66 14.07 -13.37
C GLY A 160 -3.01 13.55 -12.87
N SER A 161 -3.40 12.33 -13.28
CA SER A 161 -4.67 11.72 -12.84
C SER A 161 -4.36 10.51 -11.99
N PHE A 162 -5.31 10.12 -11.14
CA PHE A 162 -5.18 9.01 -10.20
C PHE A 162 -6.33 8.05 -10.40
N VAL A 163 -6.11 6.79 -10.04
CA VAL A 163 -7.17 5.81 -9.83
C VAL A 163 -7.09 5.38 -8.37
N ALA A 164 -8.18 5.64 -7.64
CA ALA A 164 -8.35 5.13 -6.31
C ALA A 164 -9.38 4.00 -6.29
N LEU A 165 -9.12 3.00 -5.45
CA LEU A 165 -10.05 1.97 -5.05
C LEU A 165 -10.39 2.17 -3.57
N GLY A 166 -11.62 1.86 -3.19
CA GLY A 166 -12.05 2.10 -1.83
C GLY A 166 -13.42 1.56 -1.49
N ASN A 167 -13.78 1.78 -0.24
CA ASN A 167 -15.02 1.31 0.36
C ASN A 167 -15.81 2.48 0.95
N PHE A 168 -17.12 2.27 1.06
CA PHE A 168 -18.00 3.23 1.72
C PHE A 168 -18.01 2.94 3.22
N GLU A 169 -17.51 3.86 4.02
CA GLU A 169 -17.65 3.81 5.47
C GLU A 169 -18.71 4.83 5.91
N GLY A 170 -19.96 4.38 5.97
CA GLY A 170 -21.12 5.25 6.15
C GLY A 170 -21.27 6.22 4.98
N ARG A 171 -20.90 7.49 5.20
CA ARG A 171 -20.89 8.56 4.17
C ARG A 171 -19.49 8.92 3.68
N ARG A 172 -18.44 8.33 4.25
CA ARG A 172 -17.05 8.58 3.86
C ARG A 172 -16.63 7.65 2.73
N LEU A 173 -15.88 8.20 1.78
CA LEU A 173 -15.21 7.47 0.71
C LEU A 173 -13.80 7.14 1.18
N VAL A 174 -13.59 5.94 1.71
CA VAL A 174 -12.32 5.56 2.33
C VAL A 174 -11.47 4.80 1.32
N LEU A 175 -10.24 5.28 1.13
CA LEU A 175 -9.28 4.74 0.18
C LEU A 175 -8.61 3.49 0.74
N SER A 176 -8.62 2.43 -0.06
CA SER A 176 -7.87 1.20 0.21
C SER A 176 -6.69 1.03 -0.75
N ARG A 177 -6.76 1.62 -1.95
CA ARG A 177 -5.65 1.64 -2.91
C ARG A 177 -5.61 2.94 -3.71
N LEU A 178 -4.43 3.45 -4.01
CA LEU A 178 -4.20 4.64 -4.83
C LEU A 178 -3.06 4.39 -5.83
N MET A 179 -3.32 4.68 -7.10
CA MET A 179 -2.38 4.49 -8.20
C MET A 179 -2.32 5.72 -9.11
N LYS A 180 -1.14 6.09 -9.58
CA LYS A 180 -0.94 7.16 -10.58
C LYS A 180 -1.38 6.67 -11.97
N TRP A 181 -2.19 7.47 -12.67
CA TRP A 181 -2.67 7.17 -14.02
C TRP A 181 -1.68 7.63 -15.07
N THR A 182 -0.90 6.69 -15.63
CA THR A 182 0.07 7.00 -16.70
C THR A 182 -0.58 6.99 -18.09
N ARG A 183 -0.08 7.84 -19.02
CA ARG A 183 -0.57 7.84 -20.43
C ARG A 183 0.06 6.77 -21.30
N THR A 184 1.24 6.32 -20.91
CA THR A 184 2.15 5.43 -21.62
C THR A 184 1.75 3.96 -21.50
N GLU A 185 1.02 3.57 -20.46
CA GLU A 185 0.60 2.18 -20.25
C GLU A 185 -0.73 1.86 -20.94
N ARG A 186 -0.66 1.55 -22.24
CA ARG A 186 -1.82 1.20 -23.06
C ARG A 186 -2.58 -0.01 -22.52
N GLU A 187 -1.87 -1.01 -21.98
CA GLU A 187 -2.47 -2.24 -21.45
C GLU A 187 -3.18 -1.99 -20.12
N LEU A 188 -2.56 -1.27 -19.17
CA LEU A 188 -3.21 -0.84 -17.93
C LEU A 188 -4.52 -0.08 -18.22
N ARG A 189 -4.52 0.78 -19.23
CA ARG A 189 -5.73 1.53 -19.65
C ARG A 189 -6.82 0.66 -20.25
N LYS A 190 -6.47 -0.40 -20.98
CA LYS A 190 -7.45 -1.36 -21.50
C LYS A 190 -8.00 -2.20 -20.35
N PHE A 191 -7.12 -2.63 -19.45
CA PHE A 191 -7.46 -3.41 -18.27
C PHE A 191 -8.39 -2.64 -17.32
N ILE A 192 -8.08 -1.40 -16.95
CA ILE A 192 -8.96 -0.59 -16.09
C ILE A 192 -10.32 -0.31 -16.75
N ARG A 193 -10.36 -0.13 -18.07
CA ARG A 193 -11.64 -0.04 -18.80
C ARG A 193 -12.42 -1.35 -18.79
N SER A 194 -11.74 -2.50 -18.79
CA SER A 194 -12.40 -3.80 -18.70
C SER A 194 -12.94 -4.08 -17.30
N LEU A 195 -12.36 -3.48 -16.23
CA LEU A 195 -12.90 -3.55 -14.87
C LEU A 195 -14.35 -3.10 -14.78
N GLN A 196 -14.78 -2.11 -15.59
CA GLN A 196 -16.17 -1.64 -15.63
C GLN A 196 -17.18 -2.74 -16.01
N ARG A 197 -16.73 -3.76 -16.74
CA ARG A 197 -17.56 -4.88 -17.21
C ARG A 197 -17.27 -6.16 -16.43
N LEU A 198 -16.30 -6.12 -15.52
CA LEU A 198 -15.88 -7.28 -14.76
C LEU A 198 -16.93 -7.56 -13.69
N LYS A 199 -17.43 -8.81 -13.70
CA LYS A 199 -18.18 -9.35 -12.57
C LYS A 199 -17.18 -9.94 -11.60
N CYS A 200 -17.13 -9.31 -10.43
CA CYS A 200 -16.76 -9.96 -9.19
C CYS A 200 -18.08 -10.51 -8.61
#